data_AF-A0A1A8XDM8-F1
#
_entry.id   AF-A0A1A8XDM8-F1
#
_cell.length_a   1.000
_cell.length_b   1.000
_cell.length_c   1.000
_cell.angle_alpha   90.00
_cell.angle_beta   90.00
_cell.angle_gamma   90.00
#
_symmetry.space_group_name_H-M   'P 1'
#
loop_
_entity.id
_entity.type
_entity.pdbx_description
1 polymer ?
#
loop_
_entity_poly.entity_id
_entity_poly.type
_entity_poly.pdbx_seq_one_letter_code
_entity_poly.pdbx_strand_id
1 'polypeptide(L)'
;MEEGERILKTSSKYELYNKFSEKPDDVSKYSGYCRSMEYLKTWYSDILEVCYVFSKNLINLHEILKEEEDDGERCRYFNFWITDHVKKKLETQWKDKRYIASILRGLYGVEHAIKKESPNNNCYLDHRSKITLDLWKERKDLHDYIRNYNYIIDKINSNGYYCTLYSKYFVYIKGLHDKYKSECCNGSSDKCPHLLDLYYFCNNDKFINKLLCDENKGVVTASSREEIDQVLEEPDESGRYNSESASLHDQNKEITGDIITNNSDYYTKLGIGLPFLGIVSTIFYLYKFTTFGNIIRSKVLKTKIKVNLDEDAQNLMTHELNNEYKSFYSDDYKIAYNP
;
A
#
# COMPACT_ATOMS: atom_id res chain seq x y z
N MET A 1 0.93 0.88 5.83
CA MET A 1 1.80 0.43 4.72
C MET A 1 3.25 0.42 5.19
N GLU A 2 3.77 1.60 5.53
CA GLU A 2 5.11 1.81 6.07
C GLU A 2 5.45 0.87 7.24
N GLU A 3 4.48 0.52 8.08
CA GLU A 3 4.64 -0.42 9.19
C GLU A 3 4.99 -1.84 8.72
N GLY A 4 4.35 -2.31 7.65
CA GLY A 4 4.62 -3.62 7.05
C GLY A 4 6.03 -3.65 6.46
N GLU A 5 6.39 -2.64 5.67
CA GLU A 5 7.75 -2.51 5.13
C GLU A 5 8.81 -2.47 6.23
N ARG A 6 8.56 -1.75 7.34
CA ARG A 6 9.47 -1.67 8.50
C ARG A 6 9.64 -2.99 9.26
N ILE A 7 8.61 -3.85 9.28
CA ILE A 7 8.73 -5.22 9.83
C ILE A 7 9.50 -6.10 8.83
N LEU A 8 9.14 -6.07 7.55
CA LEU A 8 9.60 -7.02 6.53
C LEU A 8 10.99 -6.71 5.94
N LYS A 9 11.51 -5.48 6.10
CA LYS A 9 12.74 -4.98 5.46
C LYS A 9 13.94 -5.93 5.50
N THR A 10 14.11 -6.67 6.58
CA THR A 10 15.25 -7.58 6.84
C THR A 10 14.86 -9.06 6.78
N SER A 11 13.82 -9.40 6.01
CA SER A 11 13.38 -10.77 5.81
C SER A 11 13.86 -11.31 4.48
N SER A 12 14.40 -12.54 4.48
CA SER A 12 14.97 -13.18 3.29
C SER A 12 13.98 -13.31 2.13
N LYS A 13 12.69 -13.51 2.40
CA LYS A 13 11.65 -13.56 1.36
C LYS A 13 11.35 -12.18 0.78
N TYR A 14 11.31 -11.13 1.60
CA TYR A 14 11.17 -9.75 1.11
C TYR A 14 12.42 -9.28 0.33
N GLU A 15 13.61 -9.71 0.72
CA GLU A 15 14.88 -9.39 0.05
C GLU A 15 15.02 -10.04 -1.34
N LEU A 16 14.21 -11.05 -1.71
CA LEU A 16 14.20 -11.63 -3.05
C LEU A 16 13.94 -10.58 -4.15
N TYR A 17 13.12 -9.55 -3.86
CA TYR A 17 12.87 -8.46 -4.80
C TYR A 17 14.15 -7.68 -5.19
N ASN A 18 15.18 -7.67 -4.34
CA ASN A 18 16.43 -6.96 -4.60
C ASN A 18 17.21 -7.62 -5.77
N LYS A 19 17.12 -8.95 -5.92
CA LYS A 19 17.82 -9.73 -6.96
C LYS A 19 17.41 -9.33 -8.39
N PHE A 20 16.25 -8.69 -8.55
CA PHE A 20 15.78 -8.15 -9.83
C PHE A 20 16.31 -6.74 -10.17
N SER A 21 17.03 -6.08 -9.27
CA SER A 21 17.49 -4.69 -9.47
C SER A 21 18.77 -4.56 -10.31
N GLU A 22 19.44 -5.68 -10.58
CA GLU A 22 20.67 -5.73 -11.37
C GLU A 22 20.42 -5.43 -12.85
N LYS A 23 21.15 -4.46 -13.39
CA LYS A 23 21.15 -4.13 -14.82
C LYS A 23 21.83 -5.25 -15.63
N PRO A 24 21.44 -5.49 -16.89
CA PRO A 24 22.19 -6.37 -17.77
C PRO A 24 23.54 -5.75 -18.17
N ASP A 25 24.60 -6.56 -18.21
CA ASP A 25 25.93 -6.14 -18.69
C ASP A 25 25.93 -5.78 -20.18
N ASP A 26 25.10 -6.49 -20.95
CA ASP A 26 24.95 -6.33 -22.40
C ASP A 26 23.47 -6.15 -22.76
N VAL A 27 23.10 -4.90 -23.07
CA VAL A 27 21.74 -4.53 -23.48
C VAL A 27 21.38 -5.01 -24.89
N SER A 28 22.37 -5.38 -25.74
CA SER A 28 22.11 -5.77 -27.14
C SER A 28 21.31 -7.07 -27.23
N LYS A 29 21.48 -7.98 -26.26
CA LYS A 29 20.70 -9.21 -26.10
C LYS A 29 19.20 -8.97 -25.87
N TYR A 30 18.83 -7.78 -25.40
CA TYR A 30 17.45 -7.45 -24.99
C TYR A 30 16.81 -6.34 -25.85
N SER A 31 17.61 -5.62 -26.63
CA SER A 31 17.14 -4.45 -27.41
C SER A 31 16.09 -4.81 -28.47
N GLY A 32 16.18 -6.01 -29.06
CA GLY A 32 15.21 -6.52 -30.03
C GLY A 32 13.78 -6.55 -29.49
N TYR A 33 13.59 -7.10 -28.29
CA TYR A 33 12.28 -7.17 -27.62
C TYR A 33 11.74 -5.77 -27.27
N CYS A 34 12.62 -4.89 -26.81
CA CYS A 34 12.28 -3.57 -26.29
C CYS A 34 12.01 -2.49 -27.34
N ARG A 35 12.30 -2.75 -28.61
CA ARG A 35 12.11 -1.80 -29.72
C ARG A 35 10.67 -1.24 -29.80
N SER A 36 9.68 -2.05 -29.46
CA SER A 36 8.27 -1.64 -29.43
C SER A 36 7.95 -0.51 -28.43
N MET A 37 8.82 -0.29 -27.45
CA MET A 37 8.69 0.74 -26.41
C MET A 37 9.49 2.01 -26.69
N GLU A 38 10.26 2.09 -27.80
CA GLU A 38 11.12 3.24 -28.11
C GLU A 38 10.41 4.60 -28.10
N TYR A 39 9.18 4.66 -28.63
CA TYR A 39 8.39 5.89 -28.70
C TYR A 39 8.08 6.48 -27.31
N LEU A 40 8.06 5.66 -26.26
CA LEU A 40 7.79 6.09 -24.89
C LEU A 40 8.92 6.92 -24.28
N LYS A 41 10.14 6.86 -24.85
CA LYS A 41 11.30 7.68 -24.40
C LYS A 41 10.97 9.18 -24.33
N THR A 42 10.08 9.65 -25.20
CA THR A 42 9.60 11.04 -25.26
C THR A 42 9.00 11.53 -23.95
N TRP A 43 8.40 10.64 -23.15
CA TRP A 43 7.81 10.94 -21.84
C TRP A 43 8.57 10.32 -20.67
N TYR A 44 9.27 9.20 -20.93
CA TYR A 44 9.93 8.35 -19.95
C TYR A 44 11.33 8.01 -20.45
N SER A 45 12.30 8.91 -20.24
CA SER A 45 13.64 8.83 -20.86
C SER A 45 14.34 7.48 -20.68
N ASP A 46 14.15 6.86 -19.51
CA ASP A 46 14.76 5.60 -19.08
C ASP A 46 13.83 4.37 -19.19
N ILE A 47 12.78 4.44 -20.01
CA ILE A 47 11.83 3.33 -20.20
C ILE A 47 12.47 2.09 -20.83
N LEU A 48 13.50 2.27 -21.67
CA LEU A 48 14.18 1.11 -22.26
C LEU A 48 15.07 0.41 -21.26
N GLU A 49 15.70 1.13 -20.33
CA GLU A 49 16.46 0.55 -19.23
C GLU A 49 15.56 -0.32 -18.36
N VAL A 50 14.34 0.14 -18.06
CA VAL A 50 13.31 -0.69 -17.38
C VAL A 50 12.94 -1.90 -18.23
N CYS A 51 12.78 -1.75 -19.54
CA CYS A 51 12.48 -2.87 -20.44
C CYS A 51 13.63 -3.89 -20.56
N TYR A 52 14.89 -3.44 -20.58
CA TYR A 52 16.05 -4.33 -20.64
C TYR A 52 16.18 -5.14 -19.34
N VAL A 53 15.99 -4.49 -18.18
CA VAL A 53 16.00 -5.19 -16.89
C VAL A 53 14.81 -6.17 -16.79
N PHE A 54 13.62 -5.77 -17.24
CA PHE A 54 12.46 -6.67 -17.35
C PHE A 54 12.76 -7.90 -18.21
N SER A 55 13.34 -7.69 -19.39
CA SER A 55 13.69 -8.76 -20.34
C SER A 55 14.73 -9.72 -19.76
N LYS A 56 15.81 -9.18 -19.17
CA LYS A 56 16.85 -9.95 -18.47
C LYS A 56 16.25 -10.78 -17.34
N ASN A 57 15.40 -10.17 -16.52
CA ASN A 57 14.79 -10.81 -15.37
C ASN A 57 13.79 -11.89 -15.77
N LEU A 58 13.04 -11.71 -16.86
CA LEU A 58 12.10 -12.72 -17.35
C LEU A 58 12.83 -13.93 -17.94
N ILE A 59 13.85 -13.70 -18.79
CA ILE A 59 14.61 -14.76 -19.45
C ILE A 59 15.40 -15.60 -18.41
N ASN A 60 16.06 -14.93 -17.45
CA ASN A 60 16.92 -15.58 -16.46
C ASN A 60 16.19 -15.86 -15.13
N LEU A 61 14.84 -15.85 -15.10
CA LEU A 61 14.04 -15.88 -13.86
C LEU A 61 14.39 -17.06 -12.94
N HIS A 62 14.59 -18.24 -13.53
CA HIS A 62 14.95 -19.46 -12.82
C HIS A 62 16.33 -19.37 -12.15
N GLU A 63 17.29 -18.67 -12.78
CA GLU A 63 18.65 -18.50 -12.26
C GLU A 63 18.68 -17.46 -11.13
N ILE A 64 18.00 -16.32 -11.32
CA ILE A 64 17.90 -15.23 -10.36
C ILE A 64 17.24 -15.71 -9.06
N LEU A 65 16.17 -16.51 -9.18
CA LEU A 65 15.44 -17.10 -8.06
C LEU A 65 15.66 -18.63 -7.95
N LYS A 66 16.90 -19.09 -8.14
CA LYS A 66 17.26 -20.51 -8.03
C LYS A 66 16.85 -21.18 -6.71
N GLU A 67 16.83 -20.41 -5.62
CA GLU A 67 16.51 -20.85 -4.24
C GLU A 67 15.00 -21.00 -3.96
N GLU A 68 14.12 -20.52 -4.84
CA GLU A 68 12.66 -20.67 -4.68
C GLU A 68 12.16 -21.72 -5.68
N GLU A 69 11.91 -22.94 -5.23
CA GLU A 69 11.71 -24.10 -6.10
C GLU A 69 10.47 -23.99 -7.02
N ASP A 70 9.39 -23.36 -6.54
CA ASP A 70 8.13 -23.20 -7.28
C ASP A 70 8.23 -22.14 -8.40
N ASP A 71 8.12 -22.56 -9.66
CA ASP A 71 8.13 -21.64 -10.81
C ASP A 71 6.95 -20.65 -10.79
N GLY A 72 5.81 -21.04 -10.23
CA GLY A 72 4.68 -20.14 -10.02
C GLY A 72 5.05 -19.00 -9.06
N GLU A 73 5.76 -19.32 -7.98
CA GLU A 73 6.26 -18.37 -6.99
C GLU A 73 7.33 -17.44 -7.57
N ARG A 74 8.30 -17.98 -8.32
CA ARG A 74 9.27 -17.16 -9.07
C ARG A 74 8.53 -16.13 -9.94
N CYS A 75 7.47 -16.56 -10.64
CA CYS A 75 6.66 -15.67 -11.48
C CYS A 75 5.83 -14.65 -10.69
N ARG A 76 5.31 -15.02 -9.51
CA ARG A 76 4.62 -14.09 -8.60
C ARG A 76 5.56 -12.97 -8.15
N TYR A 77 6.77 -13.31 -7.68
CA TYR A 77 7.81 -12.34 -7.32
C TYR A 77 8.16 -11.41 -8.48
N PHE A 78 8.31 -11.95 -9.70
CA PHE A 78 8.60 -11.15 -10.90
C PHE A 78 7.47 -10.16 -11.24
N ASN A 79 6.21 -10.61 -11.24
CA ASN A 79 5.04 -9.76 -11.50
C ASN A 79 4.90 -8.63 -10.45
N PHE A 80 5.08 -8.95 -9.16
CA PHE A 80 5.05 -7.96 -8.09
C PHE A 80 6.23 -6.99 -8.17
N TRP A 81 7.43 -7.45 -8.53
CA TRP A 81 8.59 -6.60 -8.73
C TRP A 81 8.37 -5.56 -9.84
N ILE A 82 7.98 -5.98 -11.06
CA ILE A 82 7.88 -5.04 -12.19
C ILE A 82 6.78 -4.00 -11.96
N THR A 83 5.66 -4.39 -11.35
CA THR A 83 4.53 -3.48 -11.10
C THR A 83 4.85 -2.49 -9.98
N ASP A 84 5.51 -2.92 -8.91
CA ASP A 84 6.05 -2.04 -7.86
C ASP A 84 7.14 -1.10 -8.40
N HIS A 85 8.04 -1.60 -9.26
CA HIS A 85 9.09 -0.79 -9.90
C HIS A 85 8.49 0.31 -10.79
N VAL A 86 7.55 -0.04 -11.68
CA VAL A 86 6.85 0.94 -12.53
C VAL A 86 6.07 1.96 -11.69
N LYS A 87 5.41 1.52 -10.60
CA LYS A 87 4.73 2.44 -9.67
C LYS A 87 5.70 3.44 -9.03
N LYS A 88 6.84 2.97 -8.51
CA LYS A 88 7.90 3.81 -7.94
C LYS A 88 8.48 4.79 -8.96
N LYS A 89 8.65 4.37 -10.23
CA LYS A 89 9.05 5.26 -11.34
C LYS A 89 8.04 6.39 -11.55
N LEU A 90 6.74 6.09 -11.57
CA LEU A 90 5.64 7.07 -11.73
C LEU A 90 5.45 8.03 -10.55
N GLU A 91 5.96 7.68 -9.38
CA GLU A 91 5.91 8.51 -8.18
C GLU A 91 7.14 9.43 -8.04
N THR A 92 8.26 9.09 -8.68
CA THR A 92 9.55 9.78 -8.51
C THR A 92 10.06 10.48 -9.77
N GLN A 93 10.01 9.81 -10.93
CA GLN A 93 10.70 10.21 -12.17
C GLN A 93 9.70 10.50 -13.30
N TRP A 94 8.76 9.59 -13.53
CA TRP A 94 7.77 9.62 -14.61
C TRP A 94 6.51 10.40 -14.19
N LYS A 95 6.65 11.73 -14.00
CA LYS A 95 5.58 12.60 -13.49
C LYS A 95 4.32 12.63 -14.37
N ASP A 96 4.46 12.39 -15.68
CA ASP A 96 3.32 12.29 -16.60
C ASP A 96 2.69 10.89 -16.53
N LYS A 97 1.49 10.80 -15.95
CA LYS A 97 0.77 9.53 -15.76
C LYS A 97 -0.12 9.12 -16.95
N ARG A 98 -0.14 9.88 -18.05
CA ARG A 98 -1.04 9.64 -19.20
C ARG A 98 -0.77 8.32 -19.93
N TYR A 99 0.48 7.86 -19.97
CA TYR A 99 0.91 6.71 -20.76
C TYR A 99 1.18 5.43 -19.92
N ILE A 100 0.66 5.35 -18.68
CA ILE A 100 0.77 4.14 -17.84
C ILE A 100 0.23 2.90 -18.54
N ALA A 101 -0.95 3.00 -19.18
CA ALA A 101 -1.53 1.90 -19.94
C ALA A 101 -0.62 1.47 -21.11
N SER A 102 0.08 2.42 -21.74
CA SER A 102 1.03 2.16 -22.82
C SER A 102 2.32 1.49 -22.31
N ILE A 103 2.82 1.86 -21.12
CA ILE A 103 3.94 1.17 -20.47
C ILE A 103 3.59 -0.29 -20.22
N LEU A 104 2.46 -0.54 -19.54
CA LEU A 104 2.03 -1.90 -19.17
C LEU A 104 1.75 -2.78 -20.41
N ARG A 105 1.12 -2.21 -21.45
CA ARG A 105 0.92 -2.88 -22.73
C ARG A 105 2.24 -3.16 -23.46
N GLY A 106 3.22 -2.28 -23.35
CA GLY A 106 4.57 -2.47 -23.87
C GLY A 106 5.27 -3.66 -23.21
N LEU A 107 5.29 -3.71 -21.88
CA LEU A 107 5.85 -4.82 -21.11
C LEU A 107 5.15 -6.16 -21.41
N TYR A 108 3.83 -6.16 -21.58
CA TYR A 108 3.09 -7.34 -22.03
C TYR A 108 3.48 -7.79 -23.45
N GLY A 109 3.72 -6.86 -24.36
CA GLY A 109 4.25 -7.16 -25.70
C GLY A 109 5.67 -7.73 -25.67
N VAL A 110 6.52 -7.27 -24.75
CA VAL A 110 7.88 -7.77 -24.52
C VAL A 110 7.85 -9.19 -23.96
N GLU A 111 6.99 -9.48 -22.99
CA GLU A 111 6.78 -10.84 -22.46
C GLU A 111 6.36 -11.81 -23.56
N HIS A 112 5.33 -11.46 -24.35
CA HIS A 112 4.86 -12.30 -25.45
C HIS A 112 5.95 -12.52 -26.52
N ALA A 113 6.81 -11.53 -26.78
CA ALA A 113 7.93 -11.68 -27.71
C ALA A 113 8.98 -12.66 -27.18
N ILE A 114 9.35 -12.54 -25.90
CA ILE A 114 10.27 -13.47 -25.21
C ILE A 114 9.69 -14.89 -25.18
N LYS A 115 8.40 -15.05 -24.84
CA LYS A 115 7.71 -16.34 -24.81
C LYS A 115 7.73 -17.07 -26.15
N LYS A 116 7.67 -16.33 -27.27
CA LYS A 116 7.75 -16.89 -28.62
C LYS A 116 9.13 -17.51 -28.92
N GLU A 117 10.20 -16.91 -28.40
CA GLU A 117 11.58 -17.38 -28.59
C GLU A 117 12.04 -18.37 -27.49
N SER A 118 11.39 -18.34 -26.32
CA SER A 118 11.61 -19.27 -25.20
C SER A 118 10.30 -19.91 -24.73
N PRO A 119 9.74 -20.89 -25.48
CA PRO A 119 8.43 -21.49 -25.17
C PRO A 119 8.33 -22.16 -23.80
N ASN A 120 9.47 -22.58 -23.22
CA ASN A 120 9.51 -23.23 -21.91
C ASN A 120 9.36 -22.24 -20.73
N ASN A 121 9.52 -20.94 -20.95
CA ASN A 121 9.33 -19.94 -19.89
C ASN A 121 7.82 -19.78 -19.62
N ASN A 122 7.32 -20.33 -18.52
CA ASN A 122 5.89 -20.31 -18.20
C ASN A 122 5.45 -19.13 -17.32
N CYS A 123 6.30 -18.11 -17.15
CA CYS A 123 5.90 -16.90 -16.46
C CYS A 123 5.24 -15.89 -17.41
N TYR A 124 3.98 -15.57 -17.13
CA TYR A 124 3.19 -14.58 -17.88
C TYR A 124 3.03 -13.28 -17.08
N LEU A 125 2.91 -12.16 -17.77
CA LEU A 125 2.56 -10.87 -17.16
C LEU A 125 1.04 -10.72 -17.11
N ASP A 126 0.44 -10.66 -15.91
CA ASP A 126 -1.02 -10.61 -15.77
C ASP A 126 -1.58 -9.19 -16.06
N HIS A 127 -1.73 -8.87 -17.35
CA HIS A 127 -2.19 -7.58 -17.81
C HIS A 127 -3.68 -7.58 -18.19
N ARG A 128 -4.50 -6.88 -17.40
CA ARG A 128 -5.87 -6.47 -17.76
C ARG A 128 -6.05 -4.98 -17.56
N SER A 129 -6.84 -4.34 -18.42
CA SER A 129 -7.06 -2.88 -18.41
C SER A 129 -7.66 -2.31 -17.12
N LYS A 130 -8.39 -3.14 -16.35
CA LYS A 130 -8.97 -2.77 -15.04
C LYS A 130 -8.06 -3.09 -13.85
N ILE A 131 -6.91 -3.73 -14.05
CA ILE A 131 -5.91 -3.98 -12.99
C ILE A 131 -4.97 -2.77 -12.95
N THR A 132 -5.12 -1.94 -11.91
CA THR A 132 -4.24 -0.79 -11.67
C THR A 132 -2.96 -1.20 -10.94
N LEU A 133 -1.96 -0.32 -10.98
CA LEU A 133 -0.73 -0.49 -10.18
C LEU A 133 -1.01 -0.49 -8.67
N ASP A 134 -2.07 0.18 -8.22
CA ASP A 134 -2.48 0.15 -6.81
C ASP A 134 -3.09 -1.20 -6.41
N LEU A 135 -3.90 -1.83 -7.28
CA LEU A 135 -4.38 -3.20 -7.07
C LEU A 135 -3.23 -4.22 -7.07
N TRP A 136 -2.23 -4.03 -7.92
CA TRP A 136 -0.99 -4.82 -7.90
C TRP A 136 -0.24 -4.69 -6.58
N LYS A 137 -0.12 -3.46 -6.07
CA LYS A 137 0.51 -3.19 -4.79
C LYS A 137 -0.25 -3.83 -3.62
N GLU A 138 -1.58 -3.71 -3.57
CA GLU A 138 -2.39 -4.36 -2.53
C GLU A 138 -2.20 -5.89 -2.51
N ARG A 139 -2.06 -6.52 -3.70
CA ARG A 139 -1.76 -7.96 -3.82
C ARG A 139 -0.34 -8.31 -3.41
N LYS A 140 0.64 -7.46 -3.74
CA LYS A 140 2.01 -7.60 -3.25
C LYS A 140 2.02 -7.58 -1.73
N ASP A 141 1.33 -6.62 -1.11
CA ASP A 141 1.26 -6.53 0.35
C ASP A 141 0.66 -7.81 0.98
N LEU A 142 -0.39 -8.40 0.36
CA LEU A 142 -0.99 -9.68 0.76
C LEU A 142 -0.04 -10.88 0.60
N HIS A 143 0.66 -10.95 -0.53
CA HIS A 143 1.66 -11.97 -0.80
C HIS A 143 2.81 -11.90 0.20
N ASP A 144 3.38 -10.70 0.39
CA ASP A 144 4.48 -10.44 1.31
C ASP A 144 4.10 -10.83 2.74
N TYR A 145 2.88 -10.50 3.20
CA TYR A 145 2.39 -10.96 4.51
C TYR A 145 2.37 -12.50 4.63
N ILE A 146 1.84 -13.21 3.63
CA ILE A 146 1.73 -14.67 3.65
C ILE A 146 3.12 -15.32 3.65
N ARG A 147 4.04 -14.86 2.79
CA ARG A 147 5.37 -15.45 2.62
C ARG A 147 6.32 -15.13 3.78
N ASN A 148 6.13 -13.99 4.44
CA ASN A 148 6.92 -13.59 5.60
C ASN A 148 6.25 -13.89 6.95
N TYR A 149 5.14 -14.65 6.99
CA TYR A 149 4.34 -14.84 8.21
C TYR A 149 5.13 -15.39 9.42
N ASN A 150 5.97 -16.41 9.22
CA ASN A 150 6.79 -16.97 10.31
C ASN A 150 7.81 -15.94 10.80
N TYR A 151 8.41 -15.18 9.88
CA TYR A 151 9.32 -14.08 10.20
C TYR A 151 8.62 -12.97 11.00
N ILE A 152 7.35 -12.67 10.69
CA ILE A 152 6.52 -11.74 11.47
C ILE A 152 6.34 -12.28 12.90
N ILE A 153 5.99 -13.57 13.07
CA ILE A 153 5.89 -14.22 14.39
C ILE A 153 7.18 -14.04 15.20
N ASP A 154 8.34 -14.31 14.60
CA ASP A 154 9.63 -14.16 15.28
C ASP A 154 9.90 -12.70 15.67
N LYS A 155 9.65 -11.75 14.76
CA LYS A 155 9.85 -10.31 15.00
C LYS A 155 8.96 -9.77 16.11
N ILE A 156 7.66 -10.03 16.10
CA ILE A 156 6.73 -9.50 17.12
C ILE A 156 6.99 -10.10 18.50
N ASN A 157 7.53 -11.32 18.56
CA ASN A 157 7.92 -11.96 19.80
C ASN A 157 9.33 -11.55 20.28
N SER A 158 10.14 -10.91 19.44
CA SER A 158 11.48 -10.44 19.81
C SER A 158 11.48 -9.12 20.58
N ASN A 159 10.56 -8.19 20.25
CA ASN A 159 10.51 -6.85 20.84
C ASN A 159 9.09 -6.26 20.70
N GLY A 160 8.55 -5.70 21.79
CA GLY A 160 7.21 -5.12 21.86
C GLY A 160 6.98 -3.94 20.92
N TYR A 161 8.03 -3.21 20.52
CA TYR A 161 7.96 -2.23 19.44
C TYR A 161 7.47 -2.84 18.11
N TYR A 162 7.95 -4.05 17.75
CA TYR A 162 7.46 -4.75 16.56
C TYR A 162 6.02 -5.26 16.75
N CYS A 163 5.63 -5.62 17.98
CA CYS A 163 4.24 -5.92 18.30
C CYS A 163 3.33 -4.71 18.05
N THR A 164 3.70 -3.51 18.49
CA THR A 164 2.95 -2.25 18.22
C THR A 164 2.86 -1.94 16.72
N LEU A 165 3.93 -2.16 15.95
CA LEU A 165 3.88 -2.02 14.48
C LEU A 165 2.94 -3.06 13.85
N TYR A 166 3.02 -4.31 14.29
CA TYR A 166 2.18 -5.40 13.79
C TYR A 166 0.69 -5.17 14.10
N SER A 167 0.37 -4.62 15.27
CA SER A 167 -0.99 -4.19 15.64
C SER A 167 -1.64 -3.31 14.55
N LYS A 168 -0.87 -2.38 13.96
CA LYS A 168 -1.33 -1.53 12.83
C LYS A 168 -1.31 -2.26 11.49
N TYR A 169 -0.24 -3.00 11.22
CA TYR A 169 -0.08 -3.74 9.95
C TYR A 169 -1.16 -4.81 9.76
N PHE A 170 -1.58 -5.50 10.83
CA PHE A 170 -2.65 -6.50 10.77
C PHE A 170 -4.00 -5.89 10.38
N VAL A 171 -4.36 -4.72 10.92
CA VAL A 171 -5.60 -4.03 10.54
C VAL A 171 -5.61 -3.67 9.06
N TYR A 172 -4.48 -3.15 8.56
CA TYR A 172 -4.29 -2.85 7.13
C TYR A 172 -4.44 -4.10 6.26
N ILE A 173 -3.71 -5.17 6.58
CA ILE A 173 -3.66 -6.36 5.73
C ILE A 173 -4.98 -7.15 5.75
N LYS A 174 -5.68 -7.16 6.89
CA LYS A 174 -7.02 -7.73 7.01
C LYS A 174 -8.02 -7.02 6.10
N GLY A 175 -7.97 -5.69 6.07
CA GLY A 175 -8.80 -4.88 5.17
C GLY A 175 -8.53 -5.17 3.68
N LEU A 176 -7.26 -5.34 3.30
CA LEU A 176 -6.90 -5.75 1.94
C LEU A 176 -7.39 -7.17 1.59
N HIS A 177 -7.26 -8.12 2.51
CA HIS A 177 -7.73 -9.48 2.32
C HIS A 177 -9.25 -9.53 2.14
N ASP A 178 -10.01 -8.82 2.98
CA ASP A 178 -11.47 -8.84 2.93
C ASP A 178 -12.00 -8.16 1.66
N LYS A 179 -11.34 -7.06 1.23
CA LYS A 179 -11.54 -6.45 -0.10
C LYS A 179 -11.29 -7.47 -1.22
N TYR A 180 -10.12 -8.12 -1.25
CA TYR A 180 -9.79 -9.12 -2.26
C TYR A 180 -10.79 -10.29 -2.27
N LYS A 181 -11.21 -10.76 -1.09
CA LYS A 181 -12.17 -11.85 -0.94
C LYS A 181 -13.54 -11.50 -1.52
N SER A 182 -14.04 -10.30 -1.25
CA SER A 182 -15.30 -9.81 -1.83
C SER A 182 -15.24 -9.61 -3.34
N GLU A 183 -14.12 -9.13 -3.90
CA GLU A 183 -14.01 -8.86 -5.34
C GLU A 183 -13.69 -10.12 -6.18
N CYS A 184 -12.88 -11.05 -5.66
CA CYS A 184 -12.22 -12.09 -6.46
C CYS A 184 -12.34 -13.53 -5.96
N CYS A 185 -12.79 -13.77 -4.73
CA CYS A 185 -13.01 -15.12 -4.22
C CYS A 185 -14.50 -15.49 -4.26
N ASN A 186 -15.36 -14.51 -4.00
CA ASN A 186 -16.81 -14.66 -3.97
C ASN A 186 -17.49 -14.06 -5.23
N GLY A 187 -16.73 -13.54 -6.19
CA GLY A 187 -17.24 -12.78 -7.33
C GLY A 187 -16.33 -12.85 -8.56
N SER A 188 -16.88 -12.47 -9.71
CA SER A 188 -16.24 -12.49 -11.02
C SER A 188 -15.88 -11.08 -11.51
N SER A 189 -15.18 -10.31 -10.67
CA SER A 189 -14.77 -8.95 -11.01
C SER A 189 -13.68 -8.94 -12.10
N ASP A 190 -13.82 -8.10 -13.12
CA ASP A 190 -12.77 -7.88 -14.12
C ASP A 190 -11.45 -7.35 -13.53
N LYS A 191 -11.48 -6.87 -12.28
CA LYS A 191 -10.28 -6.50 -11.53
C LYS A 191 -9.42 -7.73 -11.19
N CYS A 192 -9.95 -8.94 -11.19
CA CYS A 192 -9.27 -10.12 -10.69
C CYS A 192 -8.15 -10.61 -11.63
N PRO A 193 -7.10 -11.26 -11.07
CA PRO A 193 -6.06 -11.88 -11.88
C PRO A 193 -6.65 -13.01 -12.74
N HIS A 194 -5.92 -13.36 -13.79
CA HIS A 194 -6.33 -14.32 -14.82
C HIS A 194 -5.20 -15.25 -15.28
N LEU A 195 -3.97 -14.74 -15.33
CA LEU A 195 -2.80 -15.51 -15.74
C LEU A 195 -1.93 -15.90 -14.53
N LEU A 196 -2.01 -15.15 -13.43
CA LEU A 196 -1.25 -15.41 -12.21
C LEU A 196 -2.14 -16.02 -11.14
N ASP A 197 -1.84 -17.23 -10.67
CA ASP A 197 -2.58 -17.84 -9.56
C ASP A 197 -2.33 -17.10 -8.24
N LEU A 198 -3.37 -16.38 -7.80
CA LEU A 198 -3.50 -15.73 -6.50
C LEU A 198 -4.77 -16.20 -5.76
N TYR A 199 -5.32 -17.38 -6.08
CA TYR A 199 -6.50 -17.93 -5.40
C TYR A 199 -6.17 -18.39 -3.96
N TYR A 200 -4.92 -18.73 -3.67
CA TYR A 200 -4.45 -19.07 -2.32
C TYR A 200 -4.60 -17.94 -1.29
N PHE A 201 -4.91 -16.70 -1.71
CA PHE A 201 -5.35 -15.62 -0.82
C PHE A 201 -6.72 -15.90 -0.18
N CYS A 202 -7.64 -16.53 -0.91
CA CYS A 202 -9.07 -16.65 -0.54
C CYS A 202 -9.34 -17.44 0.74
N ASN A 203 -8.50 -18.45 0.99
CA ASN A 203 -8.65 -19.45 2.05
C ASN A 203 -7.40 -19.48 2.96
N ASN A 204 -6.68 -18.37 3.06
CA ASN A 204 -5.48 -18.28 3.88
C ASN A 204 -5.83 -18.02 5.36
N ASP A 205 -5.48 -18.95 6.23
CA ASP A 205 -5.76 -18.91 7.67
C ASP A 205 -5.01 -17.78 8.41
N LYS A 206 -3.86 -17.36 7.87
CA LYS A 206 -3.01 -16.26 8.37
C LYS A 206 -3.72 -14.90 8.48
N PHE A 207 -4.87 -14.73 7.82
CA PHE A 207 -5.71 -13.53 7.91
C PHE A 207 -6.88 -13.67 8.89
N ILE A 208 -7.14 -14.84 9.47
CA ILE A 208 -8.32 -15.05 10.33
C ILE A 208 -8.16 -14.29 11.64
N ASN A 209 -7.07 -14.56 12.37
CA ASN A 209 -6.82 -14.02 13.70
C ASN A 209 -5.56 -13.17 13.74
N LYS A 210 -5.60 -12.09 14.53
CA LYS A 210 -4.42 -11.31 14.88
C LYS A 210 -3.49 -12.19 15.73
N LEU A 211 -2.19 -12.22 15.42
CA LEU A 211 -1.19 -12.82 16.28
C LEU A 211 -1.11 -12.09 17.64
N LEU A 212 -0.99 -12.85 18.72
CA LEU A 212 -0.75 -12.31 20.05
C LEU A 212 0.74 -12.06 20.27
N CYS A 213 1.05 -10.93 20.90
CA CYS A 213 2.39 -10.52 21.30
C CYS A 213 2.29 -9.50 22.44
N ASP A 214 3.38 -9.28 23.18
CA ASP A 214 3.45 -8.32 24.28
C ASP A 214 4.12 -7.02 23.82
N GLU A 215 3.37 -5.92 23.81
CA GLU A 215 3.86 -4.59 23.42
C GLU A 215 4.88 -3.99 24.41
N ASN A 216 5.01 -4.55 25.62
CA ASN A 216 5.99 -4.12 26.63
C ASN A 216 7.32 -4.89 26.58
N LYS A 217 7.39 -5.98 25.79
CA LYS A 217 8.52 -6.91 25.81
C LYS A 217 9.81 -6.25 25.36
N GLY A 218 10.81 -6.21 26.24
CA GLY A 218 12.13 -5.62 25.92
C GLY A 218 12.14 -4.09 25.92
N VAL A 219 11.08 -3.43 26.39
CA VAL A 219 11.16 -2.02 26.79
C VAL A 219 11.94 -1.96 28.10
N VAL A 220 13.27 -1.94 28.01
CA VAL A 220 14.11 -1.49 29.12
C VAL A 220 13.87 0.00 29.25
N THR A 221 12.88 0.37 30.06
CA THR A 221 12.84 1.70 30.66
C THR A 221 14.16 1.88 31.38
N ALA A 222 14.94 2.89 30.97
CA ALA A 222 16.06 3.39 31.74
C ALA A 222 15.50 4.08 33.01
N SER A 223 14.95 3.28 33.92
CA SER A 223 14.56 3.70 35.25
C SER A 223 15.83 4.03 35.99
N SER A 224 16.01 5.32 36.28
CA SER A 224 17.05 5.87 37.13
C SER A 224 17.27 4.99 38.37
N ARG A 225 18.44 4.32 38.42
CA ARG A 225 19.08 3.97 39.69
C ARG A 225 20.15 5.00 39.96
N GLU A 226 19.71 6.13 40.52
CA GLU A 226 20.58 6.88 41.42
C GLU A 226 20.67 6.06 42.71
N GLU A 227 21.70 5.21 42.81
CA GLU A 227 22.19 4.76 44.12
C GLU A 227 23.29 5.73 44.53
N ILE A 228 22.89 6.72 45.33
CA ILE A 228 23.78 7.57 46.13
C ILE A 228 24.07 6.84 47.45
N ASP A 229 25.23 7.14 48.03
CA ASP A 229 25.78 6.67 49.31
C ASP A 229 26.40 5.24 49.32
N GLN A 230 27.58 5.02 49.91
CA GLN A 230 28.49 5.95 50.61
C GLN A 230 29.95 5.45 50.57
N VAL A 231 30.90 6.39 50.50
CA VAL A 231 32.35 6.11 50.63
C VAL A 231 32.74 6.05 52.10
N LEU A 232 33.41 4.97 52.51
CA LEU A 232 34.30 4.92 53.67
C LEU A 232 35.51 4.04 53.36
N GLU A 233 36.62 4.67 52.98
CA GLU A 233 38.00 4.19 53.17
C GLU A 233 38.29 4.18 54.70
N GLU A 234 39.25 3.45 55.30
CA GLU A 234 40.44 2.66 54.90
C GLU A 234 40.88 1.86 56.19
N PRO A 235 42.07 1.21 56.34
CA PRO A 235 43.03 0.66 55.37
C PRO A 235 43.51 -0.79 55.67
N ASP A 236 44.48 -1.22 54.85
CA ASP A 236 45.58 -2.19 55.10
C ASP A 236 45.32 -3.71 54.95
N GLU A 237 46.25 -4.55 54.47
CA GLU A 237 47.69 -4.38 54.13
C GLU A 237 48.13 -5.41 53.05
N SER A 238 49.35 -5.27 52.50
CA SER A 238 50.16 -6.30 51.80
C SER A 238 49.82 -6.71 50.35
N GLY A 239 50.81 -6.74 49.43
CA GLY A 239 50.56 -7.33 48.09
C GLY A 239 51.65 -7.37 46.98
N ARG A 240 52.68 -6.50 46.94
CA ARG A 240 53.90 -6.58 46.09
C ARG A 240 53.81 -6.70 44.54
N TYR A 241 54.41 -5.68 43.87
CA TYR A 241 55.24 -5.74 42.62
C TYR A 241 54.58 -6.14 41.27
N ASN A 242 54.90 -5.59 40.09
CA ASN A 242 55.78 -4.47 39.64
C ASN A 242 55.39 -4.06 38.19
N SER A 243 55.69 -2.81 37.77
CA SER A 243 56.00 -2.27 36.40
C SER A 243 55.23 -2.76 35.13
N GLU A 244 55.00 -2.03 34.02
CA GLU A 244 55.17 -0.64 33.50
C GLU A 244 54.51 -0.62 32.07
N SER A 245 54.16 0.47 31.37
CA SER A 245 54.11 1.93 31.63
C SER A 245 53.17 2.65 30.61
N ALA A 246 53.35 3.97 30.46
CA ALA A 246 52.94 4.95 29.43
C ALA A 246 52.64 4.47 27.97
N SER A 247 51.92 5.21 27.10
CA SER A 247 51.23 6.53 27.15
C SER A 247 50.19 6.59 26.01
N LEU A 248 49.00 7.20 26.12
CA LEU A 248 48.70 8.64 26.17
C LEU A 248 49.10 9.43 24.90
N HIS A 249 48.13 9.73 24.02
CA HIS A 249 48.03 11.08 23.46
C HIS A 249 46.55 11.49 23.31
N ASP A 250 46.23 12.62 23.91
CA ASP A 250 44.95 13.31 23.93
C ASP A 250 45.09 14.60 23.10
N GLN A 251 44.03 14.99 22.38
CA GLN A 251 43.84 16.39 21.96
C GLN A 251 42.38 16.82 22.10
N ASN A 252 42.09 17.44 23.23
CA ASN A 252 40.90 18.22 23.55
C ASN A 252 40.45 19.17 22.41
N LYS A 253 39.12 19.37 22.33
CA LYS A 253 38.57 20.65 21.88
C LYS A 253 37.26 20.96 22.58
N GLU A 254 37.35 21.87 23.54
CA GLU A 254 36.25 22.41 24.32
C GLU A 254 35.75 23.72 23.68
N ILE A 255 34.45 23.82 23.38
CA ILE A 255 33.75 25.11 23.20
C ILE A 255 32.36 25.00 23.85
N THR A 256 32.15 25.81 24.87
CA THR A 256 30.89 26.02 25.62
C THR A 256 29.79 26.62 24.74
N GLY A 257 28.52 26.25 24.93
CA GLY A 257 27.40 27.00 24.34
C GLY A 257 26.02 26.34 24.37
N ASP A 258 25.24 26.67 25.41
CA ASP A 258 23.78 26.62 25.56
C ASP A 258 22.93 25.38 25.16
N ILE A 259 22.22 24.90 26.19
CA ILE A 259 21.01 24.10 26.08
C ILE A 259 19.85 25.02 25.66
N ILE A 260 19.37 24.91 24.41
CA ILE A 260 18.10 25.53 23.99
C ILE A 260 17.10 24.45 23.58
N THR A 261 16.17 24.15 24.49
CA THR A 261 15.02 23.28 24.29
C THR A 261 13.94 23.97 23.44
N ASN A 262 14.02 23.83 22.12
CA ASN A 262 13.05 24.40 21.19
C ASN A 262 11.69 23.68 21.24
N ASN A 263 10.78 24.16 22.10
CA ASN A 263 9.37 23.78 22.18
C ASN A 263 8.52 24.29 20.99
N SER A 264 9.03 24.12 19.76
CA SER A 264 8.39 24.53 18.50
C SER A 264 7.15 23.68 18.14
N ASP A 265 7.14 22.41 18.58
CA ASP A 265 6.19 21.40 18.08
C ASP A 265 4.85 21.32 18.87
N TYR A 266 4.63 22.24 19.81
CA TYR A 266 3.37 22.37 20.55
C TYR A 266 2.43 23.39 19.89
N TYR A 267 2.96 24.55 19.49
CA TYR A 267 2.17 25.66 18.93
C TYR A 267 1.69 25.40 17.50
N THR A 268 2.38 24.55 16.73
CA THR A 268 1.93 24.09 15.40
C THR A 268 0.65 23.24 15.43
N LYS A 269 0.34 22.59 16.56
CA LYS A 269 -0.80 21.67 16.70
C LYS A 269 -2.11 22.32 17.13
N LEU A 270 -2.09 23.58 17.58
CA LEU A 270 -3.28 24.34 17.98
C LEU A 270 -3.91 25.18 16.83
N GLY A 271 -3.24 25.29 15.68
CA GLY A 271 -3.69 26.15 14.56
C GLY A 271 -4.68 25.54 13.57
N ILE A 272 -5.04 24.25 13.69
CA ILE A 272 -5.80 23.52 12.64
C ILE A 272 -7.30 23.43 12.96
N GLY A 273 -7.69 23.62 14.22
CA GLY A 273 -9.05 23.38 14.70
C GLY A 273 -9.95 24.61 14.80
N LEU A 274 -10.14 25.43 13.74
CA LEU A 274 -11.22 26.45 13.67
C LEU A 274 -11.46 27.12 12.28
N PRO A 275 -11.66 26.36 11.18
CA PRO A 275 -12.50 26.90 10.08
C PRO A 275 -13.63 25.96 9.60
N PHE A 276 -13.73 24.74 10.12
CA PHE A 276 -14.68 23.74 9.60
C PHE A 276 -16.17 24.09 9.82
N LEU A 277 -16.51 24.80 10.90
CA LEU A 277 -17.89 25.24 11.16
C LEU A 277 -18.43 26.19 10.08
N GLY A 278 -17.60 27.11 9.57
CA GLY A 278 -18.02 28.07 8.53
C GLY A 278 -18.32 27.40 7.18
N ILE A 279 -17.52 26.38 6.82
CA ILE A 279 -17.65 25.64 5.55
C ILE A 279 -18.97 24.84 5.52
N VAL A 280 -19.30 24.15 6.62
CA VAL A 280 -20.55 23.37 6.71
C VAL A 280 -21.78 24.28 6.64
N SER A 281 -21.76 25.44 7.31
CA SER A 281 -22.87 26.40 7.26
C SER A 281 -23.10 26.96 5.85
N THR A 282 -22.04 27.30 5.10
CA THR A 282 -22.18 27.80 3.73
C THR A 282 -22.72 26.75 2.76
N ILE A 283 -22.28 25.49 2.87
CA ILE A 283 -22.82 24.39 2.05
C ILE A 283 -24.32 24.18 2.32
N PHE A 284 -24.75 24.23 3.59
CA PHE A 284 -26.17 24.06 3.96
C PHE A 284 -27.06 25.19 3.41
N TYR A 285 -26.59 26.44 3.46
CA TYR A 285 -27.30 27.57 2.85
C TYR A 285 -27.38 27.44 1.31
N LEU A 286 -26.28 27.08 0.64
CA LEU A 286 -26.29 26.88 -0.82
C LEU A 286 -27.21 25.72 -1.24
N TYR A 287 -27.27 24.64 -0.46
CA TYR A 287 -28.21 23.53 -0.69
C TYR A 287 -29.68 23.98 -0.58
N LYS A 288 -30.03 24.81 0.41
CA LYS A 288 -31.41 25.24 0.68
C LYS A 288 -31.91 26.34 -0.25
N PHE A 289 -31.04 27.23 -0.73
CA PHE A 289 -31.43 28.45 -1.47
C PHE A 289 -31.02 28.49 -2.95
N THR A 290 -30.32 27.47 -3.46
CA THR A 290 -29.95 27.38 -4.89
C THR A 290 -30.75 26.28 -5.60
N THR A 291 -31.02 26.45 -6.90
CA THR A 291 -31.77 25.50 -7.76
C THR A 291 -31.19 24.07 -7.84
N PHE A 292 -29.99 23.83 -7.30
CA PHE A 292 -29.35 22.52 -7.19
C PHE A 292 -30.18 21.47 -6.43
N GLY A 293 -30.96 21.86 -5.41
CA GLY A 293 -31.80 20.91 -4.66
C GLY A 293 -32.80 20.15 -5.55
N ASN A 294 -33.45 20.86 -6.48
CA ASN A 294 -34.41 20.28 -7.43
C ASN A 294 -33.71 19.40 -8.49
N ILE A 295 -32.46 19.72 -8.86
CA ILE A 295 -31.67 18.93 -9.83
C ILE A 295 -31.27 17.57 -9.23
N ILE A 296 -30.92 17.53 -7.94
CA ILE A 296 -30.60 16.26 -7.26
C ILE A 296 -31.86 15.40 -7.12
N ARG A 297 -32.97 15.97 -6.62
CA ARG A 297 -34.24 15.23 -6.43
C ARG A 297 -34.80 14.66 -7.74
N SER A 298 -34.71 15.41 -8.84
CA SER A 298 -35.17 14.96 -10.16
C SER A 298 -34.28 13.89 -10.83
N LYS A 299 -33.01 13.77 -10.44
CA LYS A 299 -32.14 12.66 -10.88
C LYS A 299 -32.40 11.37 -10.09
N VAL A 300 -32.60 11.46 -8.77
CA VAL A 300 -32.88 10.28 -7.91
C VAL A 300 -34.22 9.62 -8.27
N LEU A 301 -35.24 10.41 -8.62
CA LEU A 301 -36.55 9.90 -9.05
C LEU A 301 -36.57 9.24 -10.45
N LYS A 302 -35.53 9.42 -11.28
CA LYS A 302 -35.46 8.81 -12.62
C LYS A 302 -34.82 7.42 -12.64
N THR A 303 -34.14 7.01 -11.57
CA THR A 303 -33.67 5.63 -11.38
C THR A 303 -34.81 4.70 -10.93
N LYS A 304 -35.74 4.39 -11.85
CA LYS A 304 -36.69 3.27 -11.63
C LYS A 304 -35.92 1.95 -11.61
N ILE A 305 -35.76 1.39 -10.42
CA ILE A 305 -35.23 0.04 -10.22
C ILE A 305 -36.26 -0.95 -10.79
N LYS A 306 -35.89 -1.70 -11.84
CA LYS A 306 -36.66 -2.86 -12.29
C LYS A 306 -36.41 -4.02 -11.33
N VAL A 307 -37.32 -4.24 -10.39
CA VAL A 307 -37.43 -5.48 -9.63
C VAL A 307 -38.57 -6.29 -10.24
N ASN A 308 -38.33 -7.53 -10.65
CA ASN A 308 -39.42 -8.46 -10.94
C ASN A 308 -40.00 -8.90 -9.59
N LEU A 309 -41.23 -8.48 -9.30
CA LEU A 309 -42.01 -8.94 -8.16
C LEU A 309 -43.24 -9.69 -8.67
N ASP A 310 -43.64 -10.68 -7.87
CA ASP A 310 -44.71 -11.62 -8.16
C ASP A 310 -46.08 -10.95 -8.35
N GLU A 311 -47.00 -11.63 -9.03
CA GLU A 311 -48.23 -11.04 -9.57
C GLU A 311 -49.15 -10.46 -8.47
N ASP A 312 -49.20 -11.12 -7.31
CA ASP A 312 -49.96 -10.65 -6.13
C ASP A 312 -49.41 -9.34 -5.53
N ALA A 313 -48.10 -9.07 -5.64
CA ALA A 313 -47.50 -7.84 -5.11
C ALA A 313 -47.86 -6.60 -5.95
N GLN A 314 -48.21 -6.77 -7.23
CA GLN A 314 -48.63 -5.66 -8.09
C GLN A 314 -50.04 -5.16 -7.73
N ASN A 315 -50.94 -6.06 -7.36
CA ASN A 315 -52.33 -5.71 -7.02
C ASN A 315 -52.41 -4.86 -5.75
N LEU A 316 -51.57 -5.13 -4.73
CA LEU A 316 -51.50 -4.29 -3.53
C LEU A 316 -51.03 -2.86 -3.84
N MET A 317 -49.90 -2.71 -4.55
CA MET A 317 -49.31 -1.39 -4.85
C MET A 317 -50.19 -0.52 -5.75
N THR A 318 -50.95 -1.13 -6.68
CA THR A 318 -51.84 -0.39 -7.58
C THR A 318 -53.00 0.26 -6.82
N HIS A 319 -53.43 -0.32 -5.69
CA HIS A 319 -54.53 0.21 -4.90
C HIS A 319 -54.13 1.37 -3.96
N GLU A 320 -52.86 1.45 -3.56
CA GLU A 320 -52.32 2.58 -2.80
C GLU A 320 -52.02 3.79 -3.71
N LEU A 321 -51.37 3.57 -4.86
CA LEU A 321 -51.00 4.64 -5.80
C LEU A 321 -52.19 5.42 -6.38
N ASN A 322 -53.34 4.76 -6.57
CA ASN A 322 -54.54 5.40 -7.11
C ASN A 322 -55.24 6.35 -6.11
N ASN A 323 -54.92 6.29 -4.81
CA ASN A 323 -55.46 7.22 -3.81
C ASN A 323 -54.64 8.52 -3.68
N GLU A 324 -53.33 8.51 -3.96
CA GLU A 324 -52.51 9.73 -3.89
C GLU A 324 -52.67 10.66 -5.11
N TYR A 325 -53.08 10.16 -6.28
CA TYR A 325 -53.09 10.95 -7.52
C TYR A 325 -54.26 11.93 -7.67
N LYS A 326 -55.10 12.12 -6.63
CA LYS A 326 -56.40 12.82 -6.74
C LYS A 326 -56.49 14.20 -6.05
N SER A 327 -55.38 14.80 -5.61
CA SER A 327 -55.39 16.13 -4.96
C SER A 327 -54.50 17.21 -5.59
N PHE A 328 -53.78 16.94 -6.68
CA PHE A 328 -52.82 17.90 -7.28
C PHE A 328 -53.38 18.78 -8.42
N TYR A 329 -54.69 19.01 -8.48
CA TYR A 329 -55.33 19.91 -9.47
C TYR A 329 -56.54 20.70 -8.90
N SER A 330 -56.29 21.56 -7.93
CA SER A 330 -57.03 22.81 -7.71
C SER A 330 -56.34 23.66 -6.65
N ASP A 331 -55.86 24.86 -7.01
CA ASP A 331 -55.83 26.06 -6.16
C ASP A 331 -55.11 27.23 -6.87
N ASP A 332 -55.86 27.92 -7.74
CA ASP A 332 -55.44 29.20 -8.34
C ASP A 332 -55.59 30.34 -7.30
N TYR A 333 -54.58 30.53 -6.47
CA TYR A 333 -54.51 31.70 -5.58
C TYR A 333 -54.18 32.99 -6.36
N LYS A 334 -55.23 33.68 -6.82
CA LYS A 334 -55.12 35.06 -7.33
C LYS A 334 -54.80 36.03 -6.20
N ILE A 335 -53.59 36.57 -6.19
CA ILE A 335 -53.22 37.71 -5.34
C ILE A 335 -53.80 38.98 -5.96
N ALA A 336 -54.70 39.65 -5.25
CA ALA A 336 -55.15 40.99 -5.59
C ALA A 336 -54.18 42.03 -5.02
N TYR A 337 -53.73 42.96 -5.87
CA TYR A 337 -53.10 44.21 -5.44
C TYR A 337 -54.13 45.33 -5.46
N ASN A 338 -54.14 46.15 -4.40
CA ASN A 338 -54.49 47.56 -4.47
C ASN A 338 -53.78 48.30 -3.31
N PRO A 339 -53.46 49.60 -3.48
CA PRO A 339 -52.74 50.38 -2.47
C PRO A 339 -53.59 50.75 -1.24
#